data_AF-A0A1D3TNC4-F1
#
_entry.id   AF-A0A1D3TNC4-F1
#
_cell.length_a   1.000
_cell.length_b   1.000
_cell.length_c   1.000
_cell.angle_alpha   90.00
_cell.angle_beta   90.00
_cell.angle_gamma   90.00
#
_symmetry.space_group_name_H-M   'P 1'
#
loop_
_entity.id
_entity.type
_entity.pdbx_description
1 polymer ?
#
loop_
_entity_poly.entity_id
_entity_poly.type
_entity_poly.pdbx_seq_one_letter_code
_entity_poly.pdbx_strand_id
1 'polypeptide(L)'
;MLKEIYEQPKAVENTISPRIKDGQIVLDELGLSEDEIRTIRKIYIIACGSAYHVGVSAKCVLEKMTRIPVEVKSRGAYIMAVTNEGNHQMENLAAFTLYIPEASHYFATSLAIIPLQLLAYYVSVAKGLDVDKPRNLAKSVTVE
;
A
#
# COMPACT_ATOMS: atom_id res chain seq x y z
N MET A 1 11.93 6.36 19.10
CA MET A 1 10.86 5.37 19.39
C MET A 1 10.13 5.61 20.71
N LEU A 2 10.73 5.43 21.90
CA LEU A 2 9.98 5.58 23.17
C LEU A 2 9.41 7.00 23.36
N LYS A 3 10.23 8.04 23.08
CA LYS A 3 9.78 9.44 23.07
C LYS A 3 8.59 9.66 22.12
N GLU A 4 8.66 9.13 20.90
CA GLU A 4 7.56 9.25 19.91
C GLU A 4 6.28 8.57 20.40
N ILE A 5 6.38 7.45 21.13
CA ILE A 5 5.22 6.79 21.75
C ILE A 5 4.57 7.69 22.80
N TYR A 6 5.37 8.31 23.68
CA TYR A 6 4.85 9.24 24.69
C TYR A 6 4.30 10.55 24.10
N GLU A 7 4.74 10.95 22.91
CA GLU A 7 4.24 12.15 22.22
C GLU A 7 2.90 11.92 21.49
N GLN A 8 2.47 10.67 21.28
CA GLN A 8 1.24 10.35 20.54
C GLN A 8 -0.02 11.05 21.09
N PRO A 9 -0.29 11.11 22.41
CA PRO A 9 -1.48 11.78 22.92
C PRO A 9 -1.54 13.25 22.51
N LYS A 10 -0.40 13.96 22.60
CA LYS A 10 -0.33 15.37 22.20
C LYS A 10 -0.43 15.53 20.69
N ALA A 11 0.17 14.63 19.91
CA ALA A 11 0.05 14.64 18.46
C ALA A 11 -1.40 14.43 17.99
N VAL A 12 -2.15 13.54 18.66
CA VAL A 12 -3.58 13.34 18.39
C VAL A 12 -4.38 14.60 18.71
N GLU A 13 -4.18 15.19 19.90
CA GLU A 13 -4.85 16.43 20.30
C GLU A 13 -4.57 17.56 19.28
N ASN A 14 -3.31 17.79 18.92
CA ASN A 14 -2.92 18.81 17.96
C ASN A 14 -3.49 18.56 16.56
N THR A 15 -3.81 17.31 16.22
CA THR A 15 -4.41 16.95 14.93
C THR A 15 -5.92 17.18 14.93
N ILE A 16 -6.61 16.86 16.03
CA ILE A 16 -8.08 16.91 16.10
C ILE A 16 -8.58 18.30 16.50
N SER A 17 -8.01 18.91 17.55
CA SER A 17 -8.55 20.13 18.17
C SER A 17 -8.73 21.31 17.21
N PRO A 18 -7.82 21.60 16.25
CA PRO A 18 -8.02 22.71 15.31
C PRO A 18 -9.22 22.51 14.36
N ARG A 19 -9.66 21.27 14.20
CA ARG A 19 -10.74 20.85 13.28
C ARG A 19 -12.08 20.70 13.98
N ILE A 20 -12.17 21.03 15.26
CA ILE A 20 -13.42 21.07 16.01
C ILE A 20 -13.63 22.49 16.52
N LYS A 21 -14.65 23.18 16.02
CA LYS A 21 -15.06 24.51 16.47
C LYS A 21 -16.53 24.45 16.87
N ASP A 22 -16.85 24.92 18.08
CA ASP A 22 -18.22 24.95 18.62
C ASP A 22 -18.97 23.60 18.51
N GLY A 23 -18.24 22.49 18.72
CA GLY A 23 -18.78 21.12 18.65
C GLY A 23 -19.00 20.58 17.23
N GLN A 24 -18.63 21.33 16.19
CA GLN A 24 -18.74 20.93 14.80
C GLN A 24 -17.37 20.64 14.18
N ILE A 25 -17.32 19.71 13.23
CA ILE A 25 -16.12 19.44 12.44
C ILE A 25 -15.97 20.55 11.39
N VAL A 26 -14.83 21.23 11.39
CA VAL A 26 -14.49 22.29 10.45
C VAL A 26 -13.21 21.90 9.72
N LEU A 27 -13.29 21.78 8.39
CA LEU A 27 -12.20 21.35 7.50
C LEU A 27 -12.00 22.36 6.36
N ASP A 28 -11.96 23.64 6.70
CA ASP A 28 -11.85 24.75 5.74
C ASP A 28 -10.59 24.62 4.86
N GLU A 29 -9.54 23.98 5.37
CA GLU A 29 -8.29 23.77 4.64
C GLU A 29 -8.43 22.88 3.39
N LEU A 30 -9.54 22.15 3.24
CA LEU A 30 -9.80 21.34 2.05
C LEU A 30 -10.15 22.22 0.83
N GLY A 31 -10.66 23.44 1.05
CA GLY A 31 -11.03 24.36 -0.03
C GLY A 31 -12.13 23.82 -0.96
N LEU A 32 -12.92 22.84 -0.51
CA LEU A 32 -14.01 22.24 -1.28
C LEU A 32 -15.35 22.84 -0.83
N SER A 33 -16.16 23.24 -1.80
CA SER A 33 -17.56 23.59 -1.57
C SER A 33 -18.43 22.35 -1.31
N GLU A 34 -19.59 22.55 -0.67
CA GLU A 34 -20.54 21.45 -0.46
C GLU A 34 -21.00 20.81 -1.78
N ASP A 35 -21.18 21.62 -2.82
CA ASP A 35 -21.58 21.13 -4.15
C ASP A 35 -20.50 20.22 -4.75
N GLU A 36 -19.23 20.62 -4.67
CA GLU A 36 -18.12 19.78 -5.11
C GLU A 36 -18.08 18.46 -4.35
N ILE A 37 -18.24 18.49 -3.02
CA ILE A 37 -18.28 17.27 -2.19
C ILE A 37 -19.40 16.33 -2.63
N ARG A 38 -20.60 16.86 -2.93
CA ARG A 38 -21.75 16.07 -3.40
C ARG A 38 -21.51 15.42 -4.76
N THR A 39 -20.65 15.99 -5.60
CA THR A 39 -20.31 15.42 -6.90
C THR A 39 -19.27 14.29 -6.86
N ILE A 40 -18.61 14.05 -5.73
CA ILE A 40 -17.57 13.02 -5.62
C ILE A 40 -18.18 11.62 -5.82
N ARG A 41 -17.75 10.93 -6.87
CA ARG A 41 -18.19 9.55 -7.19
C ARG A 41 -17.12 8.48 -6.93
N LYS A 42 -15.86 8.88 -6.72
CA LYS A 42 -14.73 7.98 -6.51
C LYS A 42 -13.59 8.71 -5.80
N ILE A 43 -12.88 8.01 -4.92
CA ILE A 43 -11.73 8.57 -4.18
C ILE A 43 -10.47 7.78 -4.53
N TYR A 44 -9.37 8.49 -4.80
CA TYR A 44 -8.05 7.90 -4.99
C TYR A 44 -7.11 8.38 -3.87
N ILE A 45 -6.48 7.45 -3.16
CA ILE A 45 -5.44 7.72 -2.17
C ILE A 45 -4.10 7.39 -2.81
N ILE A 46 -3.18 8.35 -2.83
CA ILE A 46 -1.85 8.18 -3.42
C ILE A 46 -0.80 8.24 -2.31
N ALA A 47 -0.11 7.13 -2.04
CA ALA A 47 0.87 7.05 -0.95
C ALA A 47 1.90 5.92 -1.16
N CYS A 48 3.10 6.07 -0.58
CA CYS A 48 4.17 5.07 -0.61
C CYS A 48 4.69 4.72 0.80
N GLY A 49 5.30 3.56 0.97
CA GLY A 49 5.86 3.10 2.25
C GLY A 49 4.79 2.96 3.34
N SER A 50 5.08 3.40 4.57
CA SER A 50 4.15 3.32 5.70
C SER A 50 2.82 4.04 5.45
N ALA A 51 2.83 5.12 4.66
CA ALA A 51 1.63 5.86 4.30
C ALA A 51 0.70 5.08 3.36
N TYR A 52 1.21 4.12 2.59
CA TYR A 52 0.37 3.22 1.78
C TYR A 52 -0.52 2.36 2.69
N HIS A 53 0.04 1.80 3.77
CA HIS A 53 -0.73 1.02 4.74
C HIS A 53 -1.80 1.86 5.45
N VAL A 54 -1.50 3.12 5.77
CA VAL A 54 -2.50 4.07 6.28
C VAL A 54 -3.62 4.28 5.27
N GLY A 55 -3.29 4.45 3.98
CA GLY A 55 -4.28 4.55 2.91
C GLY A 55 -5.18 3.33 2.78
N VAL A 56 -4.62 2.12 2.91
CA VAL A 56 -5.38 0.86 2.91
C VAL A 56 -6.34 0.78 4.10
N SER A 57 -5.89 1.18 5.30
CA SER A 57 -6.77 1.27 6.47
C SER A 57 -7.89 2.30 6.29
N ALA A 58 -7.56 3.48 5.74
CA ALA A 58 -8.51 4.55 5.48
C ALA A 58 -9.57 4.15 4.42
N LYS A 59 -9.19 3.38 3.40
CA LYS A 59 -10.11 2.84 2.39
C LYS A 59 -11.30 2.12 3.03
N CYS A 60 -11.06 1.24 4.00
CA CYS A 60 -12.12 0.48 4.68
C CYS A 60 -13.13 1.39 5.39
N VAL A 61 -12.65 2.43 6.08
CA VAL A 61 -13.50 3.38 6.79
C VAL A 61 -14.30 4.25 5.81
N LEU A 62 -13.63 4.80 4.81
CA LEU A 62 -14.24 5.70 3.82
C LEU A 62 -15.29 4.97 2.98
N GLU A 63 -15.03 3.77 2.46
CA GLU A 63 -16.01 3.02 1.67
C GLU A 63 -17.25 2.68 2.49
N LYS A 64 -17.08 2.28 3.76
CA LYS A 64 -18.21 1.93 4.64
C LYS A 64 -19.07 3.14 5.00
N MET A 65 -18.45 4.29 5.29
CA MET A 65 -19.17 5.48 5.73
C MET A 65 -19.82 6.23 4.56
N THR A 66 -19.12 6.32 3.43
CA THR A 66 -19.56 7.15 2.29
C THR A 66 -20.25 6.37 1.18
N ARG A 67 -20.04 5.04 1.13
CA ARG A 67 -20.44 4.17 0.00
C ARG A 67 -19.84 4.58 -1.35
N ILE A 68 -18.78 5.39 -1.33
CA ILE A 68 -18.02 5.79 -2.51
C ILE A 68 -16.86 4.81 -2.70
N PRO A 69 -16.62 4.26 -3.91
CA PRO A 69 -15.47 3.41 -4.17
C PRO A 69 -14.14 4.12 -3.91
N VAL A 70 -13.20 3.44 -3.23
CA VAL A 70 -11.87 3.99 -2.91
C VAL A 70 -10.74 3.10 -3.43
N GLU A 71 -9.76 3.70 -4.09
CA GLU A 71 -8.55 3.02 -4.56
C GLU A 71 -7.30 3.61 -3.90
N VAL A 72 -6.36 2.76 -3.49
CA VAL A 72 -5.06 3.18 -2.94
C VAL A 72 -3.98 2.81 -3.95
N LYS A 73 -3.19 3.81 -4.38
CA LYS A 73 -2.13 3.64 -5.37
C LYS A 73 -0.79 4.14 -4.84
N SER A 74 0.30 3.48 -5.21
CA SER A 74 1.66 3.99 -4.97
C SER A 74 2.09 4.86 -6.15
N ARG A 75 2.49 6.11 -5.90
CA ARG A 75 2.88 7.07 -6.96
C ARG A 75 4.19 6.62 -7.60
N GLY A 76 4.21 6.51 -8.94
CA GLY A 76 5.43 6.19 -9.70
C GLY A 76 5.92 4.75 -9.61
N ALA A 77 5.21 3.88 -8.90
CA ALA A 77 5.52 2.45 -8.85
C ALA A 77 4.72 1.70 -9.91
N TYR A 78 5.39 0.82 -10.67
CA TYR A 78 4.70 -0.21 -11.44
C TYR A 78 4.04 -1.16 -10.44
N ILE A 79 2.70 -1.17 -10.42
CA ILE A 79 1.94 -2.11 -9.60
C ILE A 79 2.07 -3.48 -10.28
N MET A 80 2.56 -4.47 -9.55
CA MET A 80 2.59 -5.85 -10.00
C MET A 80 1.63 -6.68 -9.13
N ALA A 81 0.73 -7.42 -9.77
CA ALA A 81 -0.14 -8.37 -9.10
C ALA A 81 0.40 -9.80 -9.25
N VAL A 82 0.29 -10.61 -8.19
CA VAL A 82 0.42 -12.07 -8.25
C VAL A 82 -0.93 -12.63 -7.82
N THR A 83 -1.59 -13.42 -8.66
CA THR A 83 -2.95 -13.90 -8.40
C THR A 83 -3.21 -15.27 -9.01
N ASN A 84 -4.29 -15.93 -8.63
CA ASN A 84 -4.65 -17.24 -9.17
C ASN A 84 -5.12 -17.11 -10.63
N GLU A 85 -4.86 -18.13 -11.42
CA GLU A 85 -5.44 -18.29 -12.76
C GLU A 85 -6.95 -18.02 -12.75
N GLY A 86 -7.44 -17.28 -13.74
CA GLY A 86 -8.84 -16.88 -13.87
C GLY A 86 -9.21 -15.55 -13.20
N ASN A 87 -8.36 -14.96 -12.35
CA ASN A 87 -8.63 -13.66 -11.74
C ASN A 87 -8.19 -12.48 -12.62
N HIS A 88 -8.86 -12.30 -13.76
CA HIS A 88 -8.55 -11.25 -14.75
C HIS A 88 -8.83 -9.82 -14.29
N GLN A 89 -9.56 -9.63 -13.18
CA GLN A 89 -9.85 -8.29 -12.67
C GLN A 89 -8.58 -7.52 -12.27
N MET A 90 -7.51 -8.24 -11.90
CA MET A 90 -6.23 -7.67 -11.47
C MET A 90 -5.48 -6.96 -12.59
N GLU A 91 -5.74 -7.29 -13.86
CA GLU A 91 -5.11 -6.65 -15.03
C GLU A 91 -5.45 -5.16 -15.14
N ASN A 92 -6.63 -4.75 -14.65
CA ASN A 92 -7.05 -3.34 -14.66
C ASN A 92 -6.39 -2.49 -13.55
N LEU A 93 -5.78 -3.15 -12.57
CA LEU A 93 -5.24 -2.51 -11.36
C LEU A 93 -3.70 -2.53 -11.32
N ALA A 94 -3.09 -3.49 -12.02
CA ALA A 94 -1.66 -3.70 -12.05
C ALA A 94 -1.08 -3.44 -13.46
N ALA A 95 0.10 -2.84 -13.51
CA ALA A 95 0.86 -2.71 -14.75
C ALA A 95 1.36 -4.06 -15.28
N PHE A 96 1.57 -5.02 -14.38
CA PHE A 96 1.95 -6.39 -14.71
C PHE A 96 1.20 -7.37 -13.79
N THR A 97 0.68 -8.46 -14.35
CA THR A 97 0.00 -9.52 -13.58
C THR A 97 0.69 -10.86 -13.83
N LEU A 98 1.06 -11.55 -12.76
CA LEU A 98 1.61 -12.90 -12.79
C LEU A 98 0.58 -13.87 -12.23
N TYR A 99 0.30 -14.92 -12.98
CA TYR A 99 -0.63 -15.96 -12.58
C TYR A 99 0.09 -17.12 -11.90
N ILE A 100 -0.46 -17.58 -10.79
CA ILE A 100 -0.11 -18.85 -10.14
C ILE A 100 -1.29 -19.83 -10.30
N PRO A 101 -1.03 -21.14 -10.40
CA PRO A 101 -2.10 -22.12 -10.50
C PRO A 101 -3.00 -22.05 -9.26
N GLU A 102 -4.26 -22.48 -9.44
CA GLU A 102 -5.18 -22.59 -8.31
C GLU A 102 -4.62 -23.58 -7.28
N ALA A 103 -4.44 -23.09 -6.05
CA ALA A 103 -3.91 -23.87 -4.94
C ALA A 103 -4.68 -23.57 -3.66
N SER A 104 -4.56 -24.47 -2.69
CA SER A 104 -5.13 -24.25 -1.37
C SER A 104 -4.59 -22.94 -0.77
N HIS A 105 -5.42 -22.27 0.02
CA HIS A 105 -5.08 -20.98 0.62
C HIS A 105 -3.75 -21.03 1.41
N TYR A 106 -3.45 -22.16 2.04
CA TYR A 106 -2.21 -22.36 2.79
C TYR A 106 -0.95 -22.48 1.90
N PHE A 107 -1.11 -22.86 0.63
CA PHE A 107 0.00 -23.09 -0.29
C PHE A 107 0.17 -21.98 -1.34
N ALA A 108 -0.87 -21.18 -1.59
CA ALA A 108 -0.84 -20.06 -2.52
C ALA A 108 0.33 -19.09 -2.24
N THR A 109 0.63 -18.82 -0.97
CA THR A 109 1.77 -17.97 -0.57
C THR A 109 3.11 -18.58 -0.96
N SER A 110 3.29 -19.89 -0.77
CA SER A 110 4.52 -20.59 -1.18
C SER A 110 4.71 -20.55 -2.68
N LEU A 111 3.64 -20.72 -3.45
CA LEU A 111 3.68 -20.61 -4.91
C LEU A 111 3.95 -19.19 -5.39
N ALA A 112 3.39 -18.17 -4.72
CA ALA A 112 3.62 -16.76 -5.06
C ALA A 112 5.08 -16.31 -4.86
N ILE A 113 5.85 -16.99 -4.00
CA ILE A 113 7.28 -16.68 -3.80
C ILE A 113 8.10 -16.96 -5.06
N ILE A 114 7.78 -18.03 -5.81
CA ILE A 114 8.53 -18.45 -6.99
C ILE A 114 8.60 -17.35 -8.06
N PRO A 115 7.49 -16.77 -8.56
CA PRO A 115 7.55 -15.70 -9.55
C PRO A 115 8.25 -14.43 -9.01
N LEU A 116 8.16 -14.15 -7.71
CA LEU A 116 8.86 -13.02 -7.09
C LEU A 116 10.38 -13.24 -7.07
N GLN A 117 10.85 -14.46 -6.80
CA GLN A 117 12.27 -14.82 -6.87
C GLN A 117 12.79 -14.73 -8.31
N LEU A 118 12.02 -15.22 -9.28
CA LEU A 118 12.37 -15.11 -10.70
C LEU A 118 12.46 -13.65 -11.14
N LEU A 119 11.50 -12.81 -10.74
CA LEU A 119 11.56 -11.37 -11.01
C LEU A 119 12.81 -10.73 -10.41
N ALA A 120 13.13 -11.05 -9.15
CA ALA A 120 14.32 -10.54 -8.48
C ALA A 120 15.59 -10.93 -9.25
N TYR A 121 15.69 -12.16 -9.75
CA TYR A 121 16.77 -12.62 -10.61
C TYR A 121 16.84 -11.80 -11.90
N TYR A 122 15.74 -11.71 -12.66
CA TYR A 122 15.70 -10.97 -13.93
C TYR A 122 16.09 -9.50 -13.77
N VAL A 123 15.57 -8.83 -12.74
CA VAL A 123 15.90 -7.43 -12.43
C VAL A 123 17.37 -7.28 -12.04
N SER A 124 17.93 -8.25 -11.31
CA SER A 124 19.34 -8.21 -10.90
C SER A 124 20.28 -8.39 -12.09
N VAL A 125 20.00 -9.35 -12.97
CA VAL A 125 20.75 -9.55 -14.23
C VAL A 125 20.68 -8.30 -15.11
N ALA A 126 19.48 -7.74 -15.32
CA ALA A 126 19.28 -6.54 -16.14
C ALA A 126 20.01 -5.30 -15.59
N LYS A 127 20.27 -5.26 -14.28
CA LYS A 127 21.02 -4.18 -13.62
C LYS A 127 22.54 -4.43 -13.55
N GLY A 128 23.02 -5.54 -14.11
CA GLY A 128 24.44 -5.92 -14.03
C GLY A 128 24.91 -6.28 -12.62
N LEU A 129 24.01 -6.77 -11.77
CA LEU A 129 24.33 -7.21 -10.41
C LEU A 129 24.74 -8.68 -10.41
N ASP A 130 25.70 -9.03 -9.54
CA ASP A 130 26.09 -10.42 -9.28
C ASP A 130 25.01 -11.10 -8.42
N VAL A 131 24.19 -11.93 -9.06
CA VAL A 131 23.08 -12.66 -8.44
C VAL A 131 23.56 -13.69 -7.42
N ASP A 132 24.80 -14.17 -7.54
CA ASP A 132 25.42 -15.15 -6.65
C ASP A 132 26.08 -14.47 -5.44
N LYS A 133 26.12 -13.12 -5.42
CA LYS A 133 26.61 -12.32 -4.30
C LYS A 133 25.62 -11.22 -3.91
N PRO A 134 24.46 -11.56 -3.33
CA PRO A 134 23.51 -10.57 -2.87
C PRO A 134 24.16 -9.67 -1.81
N ARG A 135 23.97 -8.36 -1.92
CA ARG A 135 24.43 -7.40 -0.89
C ARG A 135 23.89 -7.83 0.48
N ASN A 136 24.77 -7.86 1.48
CA ASN A 136 24.50 -8.15 2.89
C ASN A 136 24.39 -9.63 3.33
N LEU A 137 24.84 -10.61 2.53
CA LEU A 137 25.01 -12.00 3.01
C LEU A 137 26.32 -12.24 3.81
N ALA A 138 27.19 -11.23 3.91
CA ALA A 138 28.49 -11.33 4.60
C ALA A 138 28.42 -11.37 6.14
N LYS A 139 27.28 -11.70 6.76
CA LYS A 139 27.14 -11.67 8.24
C LYS A 139 26.37 -12.83 8.87
N SER A 140 26.24 -13.99 8.22
CA SER A 140 25.65 -15.14 8.93
C SER A 140 26.26 -16.52 8.68
N VAL A 141 27.37 -16.62 7.96
CA VAL A 141 28.17 -17.85 7.99
C VAL A 141 29.65 -17.46 7.95
N THR A 142 30.24 -17.23 9.12
CA THR A 142 31.67 -17.47 9.26
C THR A 142 31.86 -18.97 9.14
N VAL A 143 32.38 -19.41 8.00
CA VAL A 143 32.97 -20.75 7.89
C VAL A 143 34.30 -20.65 8.64
N GLU A 144 34.53 -21.60 9.55
CA GLU A 144 35.84 -21.82 10.18
C GLU A 144 36.95 -21.99 9.15
#